data_AF-A0A3D4RZE2-F1
#
_entry.id   AF-A0A3D4RZE2-F1
#
_cell.length_a   1.000
_cell.length_b   1.000
_cell.length_c   1.000
_cell.angle_alpha   90.00
_cell.angle_beta   90.00
_cell.angle_gamma   90.00
#
_symmetry.space_group_name_H-M   'P 1'
#
loop_
_entity.id
_entity.type
_entity.pdbx_description
1 polymer ?
#
loop_
_entity_poly.entity_id
_entity_poly.type
_entity_poly.pdbx_seq_one_letter_code
_entity_poly.pdbx_strand_id
1 'polypeptide(L)'
;MQSHLYLLHALSALHCGTGQAAGVVDLPIARARATQLPMVPGSSTRGVLREHLTATGSGAAQDVRTLFGPDSIRSDADAFAGALAVGDAHLLVLPVRAISGIVCYASCPFILRRFAQDLGRVGLQAPDLPAAPQDNQALVPNGSVNQRDNVLGLEDLDLTAQTQPRALDWAIAIAMRVHPNDQTAQNDFKIRFAILPDDTLGFLAETATEIRTRIAIDPKRGTVKQGQLWNEENLPAETLLWGIYALNDSMNRADDDSRNADLLSGILPDSDTLLQLGGKAGVGRGLVRFLTPRA
;
A
#
# COMPACT_ATOMS: atom_id res chain seq x y z
N MET A 1 -2.71 -19.25 -14.97
CA MET A 1 -2.70 -18.00 -14.19
C MET A 1 -1.91 -18.19 -12.91
N GLN A 2 -0.75 -17.57 -12.80
CA GLN A 2 0.08 -17.58 -11.61
C GLN A 2 -0.22 -16.32 -10.79
N SER A 3 -0.56 -16.48 -9.51
CA SER A 3 -0.93 -15.36 -8.64
C SER A 3 0.18 -15.09 -7.64
N HIS A 4 0.51 -13.82 -7.45
CA HIS A 4 1.59 -13.37 -6.59
C HIS A 4 1.11 -12.22 -5.71
N LEU A 5 1.61 -12.20 -4.48
CA LEU A 5 1.43 -11.10 -3.56
C LEU A 5 2.45 -10.00 -3.88
N TYR A 6 2.04 -8.74 -3.80
CA TYR A 6 2.94 -7.62 -3.69
C TYR A 6 2.58 -6.73 -2.50
N LEU A 7 3.59 -6.04 -1.97
CA LEU A 7 3.43 -5.01 -0.95
C LEU A 7 3.91 -3.67 -1.49
N LEU A 8 3.25 -2.60 -1.03
CA LEU A 8 3.71 -1.23 -1.20
C LEU A 8 4.05 -0.67 0.18
N HIS A 9 5.28 -0.21 0.36
CA HIS A 9 5.72 0.51 1.56
C HIS A 9 5.99 1.96 1.19
N ALA A 10 5.15 2.87 1.69
CA ALA A 10 5.27 4.30 1.38
C ALA A 10 6.46 4.92 2.12
N LEU A 11 7.49 5.38 1.41
CA LEU A 11 8.65 6.06 2.00
C LEU A 11 8.44 7.58 2.15
N SER A 12 7.39 8.09 1.55
CA SER A 12 6.94 9.48 1.63
C SER A 12 5.42 9.51 1.62
N ALA A 13 4.82 10.65 1.96
CA ALA A 13 3.36 10.77 1.88
C ALA A 13 2.88 10.43 0.45
N LEU A 14 1.86 9.58 0.36
CA LEU A 14 1.40 8.99 -0.89
C LEU A 14 0.02 9.55 -1.25
N HIS A 15 -0.06 10.22 -2.40
CA HIS A 15 -1.31 10.76 -2.95
C HIS A 15 -1.74 9.99 -4.18
N CYS A 16 -2.55 8.95 -3.99
CA CYS A 16 -3.23 8.27 -5.10
C CYS A 16 -4.65 8.82 -5.24
N GLY A 17 -4.79 9.97 -5.91
CA GLY A 17 -6.05 10.71 -5.97
C GLY A 17 -7.12 10.08 -6.88
N THR A 18 -8.39 10.37 -6.60
CA THR A 18 -9.56 9.95 -7.41
C THR A 18 -10.16 11.09 -8.24
N GLY A 19 -9.44 12.21 -8.35
CA GLY A 19 -9.93 13.45 -8.93
C GLY A 19 -10.39 14.44 -7.86
N GLN A 20 -11.23 15.39 -8.25
CA GLN A 20 -11.83 16.34 -7.31
C GLN A 20 -13.10 15.75 -6.69
N ALA A 21 -13.30 15.99 -5.40
CA ALA A 21 -14.52 15.59 -4.70
C ALA A 21 -15.30 16.80 -4.20
N ALA A 22 -16.63 16.69 -4.18
CA ALA A 22 -17.51 17.63 -3.50
C ALA A 22 -17.53 17.33 -1.99
N GLY A 23 -16.37 17.49 -1.33
CA GLY A 23 -16.17 17.20 0.09
C GLY A 23 -15.34 18.27 0.79
N VAL A 24 -15.00 18.03 2.06
CA VAL A 24 -14.16 18.94 2.87
C VAL A 24 -12.71 18.99 2.35
N VAL A 25 -12.27 17.91 1.71
CA VAL A 25 -10.97 17.82 1.03
C VAL A 25 -11.19 17.89 -0.47
N ASP A 26 -10.52 18.83 -1.13
CA ASP A 26 -10.63 19.03 -2.58
C ASP A 26 -10.06 17.85 -3.38
N LEU A 27 -8.91 17.33 -2.94
CA LEU A 27 -8.20 16.21 -3.56
C LEU A 27 -8.05 15.05 -2.56
N PRO A 28 -9.07 14.19 -2.42
CA PRO A 28 -8.99 13.02 -1.55
C PRO A 28 -8.15 11.89 -2.18
N ILE A 29 -7.66 10.99 -1.34
CA ILE A 29 -7.05 9.73 -1.80
C ILE A 29 -8.12 8.71 -2.22
N ALA A 30 -7.70 7.66 -2.93
CA ALA A 30 -8.55 6.53 -3.24
C ALA A 30 -8.91 5.71 -2.00
N ARG A 31 -10.20 5.37 -1.88
CA ARG A 31 -10.76 4.55 -0.81
C ARG A 31 -11.65 3.46 -1.38
N ALA A 32 -11.61 2.27 -0.79
CA ALA A 32 -12.50 1.18 -1.16
C ALA A 32 -13.93 1.54 -0.75
N ARG A 33 -14.87 1.56 -1.71
CA ARG A 33 -16.22 2.12 -1.47
C ARG A 33 -16.97 1.46 -0.32
N ALA A 34 -16.86 0.15 -0.16
CA ALA A 34 -17.59 -0.61 0.84
C ALA A 34 -17.08 -0.42 2.28
N THR A 35 -15.80 -0.09 2.45
CA THR A 35 -15.14 -0.01 3.78
C THR A 35 -14.63 1.37 4.12
N GLN A 36 -14.56 2.28 3.14
CA GLN A 36 -13.89 3.57 3.22
C GLN A 36 -12.39 3.51 3.59
N LEU A 37 -11.80 2.32 3.68
CA LEU A 37 -10.36 2.17 3.91
C LEU A 37 -9.57 2.66 2.69
N PRO A 38 -8.44 3.36 2.90
CA PRO A 38 -7.52 3.74 1.84
C PRO A 38 -7.07 2.56 0.99
N MET A 39 -6.91 2.80 -0.30
CA MET A 39 -6.34 1.83 -1.24
C MET A 39 -5.55 2.54 -2.34
N VAL A 40 -4.70 1.80 -3.04
CA VAL A 40 -4.12 2.21 -4.32
C VAL A 40 -4.81 1.38 -5.42
N PRO A 41 -5.48 2.01 -6.40
CA PRO A 41 -6.05 1.28 -7.52
C PRO A 41 -4.99 0.50 -8.30
N GLY A 42 -5.32 -0.73 -8.69
CA GLY A 42 -4.41 -1.60 -9.43
C GLY A 42 -3.98 -1.00 -10.76
N SER A 43 -4.83 -0.16 -11.38
CA SER A 43 -4.47 0.62 -12.56
C SER A 43 -3.33 1.60 -12.32
N SER A 44 -3.23 2.19 -11.13
CA SER A 44 -2.13 3.09 -10.75
C SER A 44 -0.83 2.32 -10.62
N THR A 45 -0.82 1.20 -9.89
CA THR A 45 0.37 0.33 -9.77
C THR A 45 0.78 -0.22 -11.13
N ARG A 46 -0.18 -0.69 -11.93
CA ARG A 46 0.05 -1.21 -13.29
C ARG A 46 0.69 -0.17 -14.21
N GLY A 47 0.21 1.08 -14.18
CA GLY A 47 0.77 2.16 -14.98
C GLY A 47 2.22 2.46 -14.60
N VAL A 48 2.51 2.55 -13.30
CA VAL A 48 3.87 2.81 -12.80
C VAL A 48 4.83 1.68 -13.10
N LEU A 49 4.39 0.42 -13.00
CA LEU A 49 5.21 -0.73 -13.39
C LEU A 49 5.55 -0.68 -14.89
N ARG A 50 4.57 -0.34 -15.75
CA ARG A 50 4.81 -0.18 -17.19
C ARG A 50 5.84 0.91 -17.49
N GLU A 51 5.67 2.07 -16.86
CA GLU A 51 6.57 3.22 -17.02
C GLU A 51 7.99 2.87 -16.54
N HIS A 52 8.10 2.26 -15.36
CA HIS A 52 9.38 1.85 -14.79
C HIS A 52 10.14 0.89 -15.72
N LEU A 53 9.51 -0.20 -16.16
CA LEU A 53 10.14 -1.18 -17.04
C LEU A 53 10.55 -0.57 -18.39
N THR A 54 9.74 0.36 -18.91
CA THR A 54 10.07 1.09 -20.15
C THR A 54 11.27 2.02 -19.96
N ALA A 55 11.32 2.73 -18.83
CA ALA A 55 12.37 3.70 -18.53
C ALA A 55 13.72 3.06 -18.19
N THR A 56 13.72 1.92 -17.48
CA THR A 56 14.94 1.20 -17.13
C THR A 56 15.47 0.32 -18.26
N GLY A 57 14.65 0.06 -19.29
CA GLY A 57 14.98 -0.93 -20.33
C GLY A 57 14.98 -2.37 -19.79
N SER A 58 14.27 -2.61 -18.68
CA SER A 58 14.13 -3.94 -18.10
C SER A 58 13.16 -4.76 -18.95
N GLY A 59 13.70 -5.67 -19.76
CA GLY A 59 12.95 -6.51 -20.70
C GLY A 59 12.90 -5.96 -22.12
N ALA A 60 12.64 -6.82 -23.10
CA ALA A 60 12.48 -6.36 -24.47
C ALA A 60 11.18 -5.55 -24.61
N ALA A 61 11.16 -4.57 -25.52
CA ALA A 61 9.97 -3.75 -25.77
C ALA A 61 8.72 -4.60 -26.10
N GLN A 62 8.93 -5.75 -26.75
CA GLN A 62 7.86 -6.71 -27.04
C GLN A 62 7.28 -7.32 -25.76
N ASP A 63 8.12 -7.67 -24.78
CA ASP A 63 7.65 -8.33 -23.57
C ASP A 63 6.90 -7.36 -22.65
N VAL A 64 7.34 -6.10 -22.58
CA VAL A 64 6.58 -5.01 -21.93
C VAL A 64 5.22 -4.84 -22.61
N ARG A 65 5.19 -4.83 -23.95
CA ARG A 65 3.93 -4.78 -24.71
C ARG A 65 3.04 -5.99 -24.42
N THR A 66 3.61 -7.18 -24.27
CA THR A 66 2.88 -8.41 -23.91
C THR A 66 2.31 -8.35 -22.49
N LEU A 67 3.08 -7.87 -21.50
CA LEU A 67 2.64 -7.69 -20.11
C LEU A 67 1.47 -6.72 -19.99
N PHE A 68 1.58 -5.54 -20.60
CA PHE A 68 0.65 -4.44 -20.38
C PHE A 68 -0.39 -4.25 -21.50
N GLY A 69 -0.26 -4.98 -22.60
CA GLY A 69 -1.08 -4.80 -23.78
C GLY A 69 -0.68 -3.55 -24.60
N PRO A 70 -1.29 -3.38 -25.79
CA PRO A 70 -0.98 -2.29 -26.70
C PRO A 70 -1.38 -0.92 -26.10
N ASP A 71 -0.62 0.14 -26.41
CA ASP A 71 -0.97 1.52 -26.03
C ASP A 71 -2.19 2.06 -26.77
N SER A 72 -2.36 1.64 -28.02
CA SER A 72 -3.50 1.99 -28.85
C SER A 72 -3.82 0.80 -29.77
N ILE A 73 -5.11 0.53 -29.96
CA ILE A 73 -5.59 -0.50 -30.87
C ILE A 73 -5.87 0.18 -32.21
N ARG A 74 -5.10 -0.18 -33.24
CA ARG A 74 -5.25 0.35 -34.61
C ARG A 74 -5.84 -0.66 -35.58
N SER A 75 -5.74 -1.95 -35.24
CA SER A 75 -6.29 -3.06 -36.00
C SER A 75 -6.65 -4.22 -35.07
N ASP A 76 -7.49 -5.14 -35.54
CA ASP A 76 -7.83 -6.37 -34.80
C ASP A 76 -6.61 -7.26 -34.54
N ALA A 77 -5.60 -7.20 -35.42
CA ALA A 77 -4.34 -7.93 -35.23
C ALA A 77 -3.49 -7.35 -34.10
N ASP A 78 -3.70 -6.07 -33.75
CA ASP A 78 -3.02 -5.40 -32.63
C ASP A 78 -3.78 -5.54 -31.30
N ALA A 79 -5.02 -6.06 -31.32
CA ALA A 79 -5.91 -6.09 -30.18
C ALA A 79 -5.70 -7.37 -29.34
N PHE A 80 -5.06 -7.22 -28.17
CA PHE A 80 -4.97 -8.28 -27.16
C PHE A 80 -4.91 -7.69 -25.76
N ALA A 81 -5.33 -8.48 -24.77
CA ALA A 81 -5.22 -8.12 -23.37
C ALA A 81 -3.79 -8.34 -22.86
N GLY A 82 -3.29 -7.44 -22.02
CA GLY A 82 -2.00 -7.66 -21.37
C GLY A 82 -2.03 -8.90 -20.48
N ALA A 83 -0.91 -9.62 -20.44
CA ALA A 83 -0.74 -10.83 -19.62
C ALA A 83 -0.75 -10.55 -18.11
N LEU A 84 -0.50 -9.30 -17.69
CA LEU A 84 -0.48 -8.87 -16.29
C LEU A 84 -1.82 -8.22 -15.88
N ALA A 85 -2.48 -8.86 -14.90
CA ALA A 85 -3.60 -8.29 -14.17
C ALA A 85 -3.13 -7.86 -12.77
N VAL A 86 -3.19 -6.57 -12.46
CA VAL A 86 -2.80 -6.02 -11.14
C VAL A 86 -4.07 -5.66 -10.38
N GLY A 87 -4.30 -6.29 -9.23
CA GLY A 87 -5.39 -5.96 -8.33
C GLY A 87 -5.13 -4.64 -7.58
N ASP A 88 -6.13 -4.15 -6.86
CA ASP A 88 -5.96 -2.99 -5.99
C ASP A 88 -5.06 -3.34 -4.79
N ALA A 89 -4.22 -2.39 -4.35
CA ALA A 89 -3.48 -2.54 -3.11
C ALA A 89 -4.31 -1.99 -1.94
N HIS A 90 -4.68 -2.86 -1.01
CA HIS A 90 -5.49 -2.54 0.18
C HIS A 90 -4.60 -2.19 1.37
N LEU A 91 -5.07 -1.29 2.26
CA LEU A 91 -4.36 -0.90 3.48
C LEU A 91 -4.08 -2.07 4.41
N LEU A 92 -2.81 -2.46 4.60
CA LEU A 92 -2.38 -3.49 5.55
C LEU A 92 -2.11 -2.92 6.96
N VAL A 93 -1.38 -1.80 6.99
CA VAL A 93 -0.94 -1.13 8.21
C VAL A 93 -1.00 0.36 8.01
N LEU A 94 -1.64 1.04 8.95
CA LEU A 94 -1.69 2.49 9.04
C LEU A 94 -0.73 2.96 10.14
N PRO A 95 0.29 3.77 9.82
CA PRO A 95 1.07 4.48 10.83
C PRO A 95 0.21 5.58 11.45
N VAL A 96 0.04 5.51 12.77
CA VAL A 96 -0.74 6.48 13.54
C VAL A 96 0.17 7.08 14.61
N ARG A 97 0.05 8.39 14.84
CA ARG A 97 0.84 9.04 15.90
C ARG A 97 0.51 8.40 17.25
N ALA A 98 1.55 7.98 17.96
CA ALA A 98 1.43 7.41 19.29
C ALA A 98 2.02 8.38 20.34
N ILE A 99 1.34 8.52 21.47
CA ILE A 99 1.81 9.36 22.58
C ILE A 99 3.11 8.82 23.17
N SER A 100 3.25 7.49 23.25
CA SER A 100 4.50 6.81 23.61
C SER A 100 5.06 6.10 22.37
N GLY A 101 6.38 6.14 22.18
CA GLY A 101 7.01 5.44 21.06
C GLY A 101 6.79 6.07 19.68
N ILE A 102 6.41 7.35 19.60
CA ILE A 102 6.39 8.18 18.37
C ILE A 102 5.28 7.79 17.37
N VAL A 103 5.28 6.55 16.88
CA VAL A 103 4.34 6.00 15.91
C VAL A 103 3.92 4.61 16.34
N CYS A 104 2.66 4.28 16.06
CA CYS A 104 2.12 2.94 16.15
C CYS A 104 1.77 2.44 14.75
N TYR A 105 2.26 1.25 14.40
CA TYR A 105 1.90 0.55 13.18
C TYR A 105 0.61 -0.24 13.43
N ALA A 106 -0.52 0.38 13.11
CA ALA A 106 -1.84 -0.13 13.46
C ALA A 106 -2.44 -0.99 12.34
N SER A 107 -3.01 -2.13 12.71
CA SER A 107 -3.89 -2.95 11.85
C SER A 107 -5.13 -3.39 12.64
N CYS A 108 -6.02 -4.18 12.05
CA CYS A 108 -7.22 -4.68 12.70
C CYS A 108 -7.59 -6.11 12.26
N PRO A 109 -8.39 -6.85 13.03
CA PRO A 109 -8.83 -8.21 12.67
C PRO A 109 -9.41 -8.33 11.26
N PHE A 110 -10.20 -7.35 10.79
CA PHE A 110 -10.78 -7.35 9.45
C PHE A 110 -9.71 -7.36 8.35
N ILE A 111 -8.70 -6.50 8.47
CA ILE A 111 -7.57 -6.42 7.52
C ILE A 111 -6.74 -7.69 7.57
N LEU A 112 -6.34 -8.13 8.77
CA LEU A 112 -5.49 -9.31 8.94
C LEU A 112 -6.15 -10.59 8.42
N ARG A 113 -7.48 -10.72 8.57
CA ARG A 113 -8.25 -11.84 8.01
C ARG A 113 -8.18 -11.88 6.49
N ARG A 114 -8.34 -10.73 5.82
CA ARG A 114 -8.27 -10.65 4.35
C ARG A 114 -6.85 -10.90 3.85
N PHE A 115 -5.86 -10.32 4.51
CA PHE A 115 -4.47 -10.57 4.19
C PHE A 115 -4.10 -12.05 4.39
N ALA A 116 -4.57 -12.70 5.46
CA ALA A 116 -4.38 -14.15 5.66
C ALA A 116 -4.99 -14.99 4.53
N GLN A 117 -6.19 -14.63 4.06
CA GLN A 117 -6.84 -15.32 2.94
C GLN A 117 -6.03 -15.15 1.65
N ASP A 118 -5.52 -13.95 1.38
CA ASP A 118 -4.70 -13.66 0.19
C ASP A 118 -3.35 -14.36 0.25
N LEU A 119 -2.70 -14.41 1.41
CA LEU A 119 -1.51 -15.24 1.64
C LEU A 119 -1.79 -16.70 1.26
N GLY A 120 -2.89 -17.27 1.77
CA GLY A 120 -3.29 -18.64 1.43
C GLY A 120 -3.56 -18.86 -0.06
N ARG A 121 -4.16 -17.89 -0.75
CA ARG A 121 -4.41 -17.96 -2.22
C ARG A 121 -3.13 -18.03 -3.04
N VAL A 122 -2.04 -17.44 -2.55
CA VAL A 122 -0.72 -17.48 -3.21
C VAL A 122 0.22 -18.51 -2.59
N GLY A 123 -0.30 -19.43 -1.77
CA GLY A 123 0.48 -20.53 -1.17
C GLY A 123 1.40 -20.12 -0.01
N LEU A 124 1.24 -18.93 0.55
CA LEU A 124 2.00 -18.44 1.70
C LEU A 124 1.26 -18.72 3.01
N GLN A 125 2.02 -19.01 4.07
CA GLN A 125 1.45 -19.21 5.40
C GLN A 125 1.19 -17.88 6.11
N ALA A 126 0.04 -17.80 6.77
CA ALA A 126 -0.37 -16.72 7.64
C ALA A 126 -0.39 -17.20 9.11
N PRO A 127 -0.07 -16.32 10.08
CA PRO A 127 -0.31 -16.63 11.49
C PRO A 127 -1.79 -16.86 11.78
N ASP A 128 -2.08 -17.51 12.90
CA ASP A 128 -3.44 -17.59 13.43
C ASP A 128 -4.02 -16.19 13.66
N LEU A 129 -5.30 -16.02 13.35
CA LEU A 129 -5.98 -14.75 13.58
C LEU A 129 -6.12 -14.47 15.08
N PRO A 130 -5.86 -13.23 15.54
CA PRO A 130 -6.13 -12.84 16.92
C PRO A 130 -7.64 -12.91 17.22
N ALA A 131 -8.00 -13.07 18.50
CA ALA A 131 -9.35 -12.72 18.94
C ALA A 131 -9.55 -11.21 18.72
N ALA A 132 -10.75 -10.80 18.32
CA ALA A 132 -11.03 -9.37 18.18
C ALA A 132 -10.89 -8.67 19.54
N PRO A 133 -10.12 -7.58 19.64
CA PRO A 133 -10.11 -6.77 20.86
C PRO A 133 -11.49 -6.13 21.08
N GLN A 134 -11.82 -5.85 22.34
CA GLN A 134 -12.99 -5.06 22.69
C GLN A 134 -12.79 -3.59 22.26
N ASP A 135 -13.88 -2.83 22.09
CA ASP A 135 -13.88 -1.48 21.51
C ASP A 135 -12.87 -0.50 22.15
N ASN A 136 -12.60 -0.63 23.46
CA ASN A 136 -11.66 0.23 24.19
C ASN A 136 -10.30 -0.43 24.46
N GLN A 137 -9.97 -1.52 23.76
CA GLN A 137 -8.74 -2.28 23.92
C GLN A 137 -7.92 -2.30 22.63
N ALA A 138 -6.62 -2.50 22.77
CA ALA A 138 -5.73 -2.79 21.65
C ALA A 138 -4.83 -3.97 22.01
N LEU A 139 -4.58 -4.87 21.06
CA LEU A 139 -3.62 -5.96 21.26
C LEU A 139 -2.23 -5.48 20.86
N VAL A 140 -1.26 -5.62 21.76
CA VAL A 140 0.13 -5.22 21.51
C VAL A 140 1.08 -6.40 21.73
N PRO A 141 2.21 -6.44 21.02
CA PRO A 141 3.29 -7.38 21.31
C PRO A 141 3.86 -7.19 22.71
N ASN A 142 4.40 -8.26 23.29
CA ASN A 142 5.15 -8.15 24.54
C ASN A 142 6.36 -7.20 24.36
N GLY A 143 6.55 -6.28 25.29
CA GLY A 143 7.60 -5.26 25.19
C GLY A 143 7.27 -4.12 24.22
N SER A 144 6.00 -3.93 23.85
CA SER A 144 5.60 -2.77 23.05
C SER A 144 6.02 -1.46 23.69
N VAL A 145 6.60 -0.57 22.87
CA VAL A 145 7.04 0.76 23.30
C VAL A 145 5.94 1.83 23.14
N ASN A 146 4.78 1.46 22.59
CA ASN A 146 3.66 2.37 22.46
C ASN A 146 2.73 2.39 23.68
N GLN A 147 2.92 1.48 24.64
CA GLN A 147 2.14 1.47 25.88
C GLN A 147 2.90 2.13 27.03
N ARG A 148 2.16 2.87 27.87
CA ARG A 148 2.62 3.37 29.16
C ARG A 148 1.51 3.16 30.18
N ASP A 149 1.82 2.52 31.30
CA ASP A 149 0.84 2.20 32.36
C ASP A 149 -0.42 1.46 31.82
N ASN A 150 -0.21 0.51 30.89
CA ASN A 150 -1.24 -0.23 30.15
C ASN A 150 -2.15 0.60 29.24
N VAL A 151 -1.78 1.84 28.93
CA VAL A 151 -2.51 2.70 27.99
C VAL A 151 -1.72 2.84 26.69
N LEU A 152 -2.40 2.57 25.58
CA LEU A 152 -1.97 2.90 24.21
C LEU A 152 -2.71 4.17 23.78
N GLY A 153 -2.04 5.31 23.83
CA GLY A 153 -2.58 6.59 23.35
C GLY A 153 -2.26 6.80 21.86
N LEU A 154 -3.29 6.86 21.02
CA LEU A 154 -3.20 7.08 19.57
C LEU A 154 -3.99 8.34 19.19
N GLU A 155 -3.31 9.35 18.67
CA GLU A 155 -3.89 10.69 18.50
C GLU A 155 -4.61 11.18 19.78
N ASP A 156 -5.95 11.26 19.75
CA ASP A 156 -6.83 11.65 20.85
C ASP A 156 -7.57 10.47 21.50
N LEU A 157 -7.22 9.23 21.14
CA LEU A 157 -7.82 8.00 21.65
C LEU A 157 -6.92 7.33 22.69
N ASP A 158 -7.50 7.01 23.85
CA ASP A 158 -6.86 6.20 24.88
C ASP A 158 -7.44 4.78 24.87
N LEU A 159 -6.61 3.79 24.53
CA LEU A 159 -6.98 2.38 24.51
C LEU A 159 -6.26 1.61 25.63
N THR A 160 -6.94 0.63 26.23
CA THR A 160 -6.30 -0.30 27.17
C THR A 160 -5.46 -1.30 26.38
N ALA A 161 -4.14 -1.23 26.54
CA ALA A 161 -3.21 -2.15 25.90
C ALA A 161 -3.28 -3.54 26.55
N GLN A 162 -3.47 -4.56 25.72
CA GLN A 162 -3.51 -5.97 26.11
C GLN A 162 -2.36 -6.70 25.42
N THR A 163 -1.41 -7.19 26.21
CA THR A 163 -0.30 -7.96 25.65
C THR A 163 -0.81 -9.30 25.16
N GLN A 164 -0.61 -9.62 23.88
CA GLN A 164 -1.11 -10.85 23.26
C GLN A 164 -0.04 -11.47 22.33
N PRO A 165 0.31 -12.77 22.46
CA PRO A 165 1.31 -13.42 21.61
C PRO A 165 0.97 -13.33 20.12
N ARG A 166 -0.31 -13.47 19.74
CA ARG A 166 -0.75 -13.34 18.34
C ARG A 166 -0.46 -11.97 17.73
N ALA A 167 -0.39 -10.89 18.53
CA ALA A 167 0.03 -9.59 18.02
C ALA A 167 1.50 -9.60 17.59
N LEU A 168 2.36 -10.28 18.35
CA LEU A 168 3.76 -10.47 17.99
C LEU A 168 3.93 -11.35 16.75
N ASP A 169 3.16 -12.43 16.62
CA ASP A 169 3.22 -13.33 15.46
C ASP A 169 2.91 -12.59 14.15
N TRP A 170 1.85 -11.76 14.16
CA TRP A 170 1.50 -10.90 13.04
C TRP A 170 2.55 -9.82 12.77
N ALA A 171 3.08 -9.20 13.82
CA ALA A 171 4.14 -8.21 13.67
C ALA A 171 5.39 -8.80 13.02
N ILE A 172 5.81 -10.01 13.44
CA ILE A 172 6.92 -10.76 12.84
C ILE A 172 6.62 -11.08 11.36
N ALA A 173 5.44 -11.64 11.09
CA ALA A 173 5.07 -12.07 9.74
C ALA A 173 5.03 -10.92 8.73
N ILE A 174 4.58 -9.73 9.14
CA ILE A 174 4.56 -8.52 8.30
C ILE A 174 5.98 -7.96 8.19
N ALA A 175 6.69 -7.78 9.31
CA ALA A 175 8.03 -7.20 9.34
C ALA A 175 9.02 -7.95 8.44
N MET A 176 9.02 -9.29 8.47
CA MET A 176 9.91 -10.09 7.62
C MET A 176 9.62 -9.92 6.12
N ARG A 177 8.37 -9.65 5.73
CA ARG A 177 8.00 -9.42 4.32
C ARG A 177 8.35 -8.01 3.84
N VAL A 178 8.32 -7.02 4.73
CA VAL A 178 8.61 -5.62 4.40
C VAL A 178 10.11 -5.30 4.48
N HIS A 179 10.81 -5.93 5.43
CA HIS A 179 12.22 -5.70 5.73
C HIS A 179 13.01 -7.02 5.74
N PRO A 180 13.03 -7.81 4.65
CA PRO A 180 13.57 -9.17 4.65
C PRO A 180 15.05 -9.24 5.08
N ASN A 181 15.83 -8.20 4.78
CA ASN A 181 17.27 -8.16 5.04
C ASN A 181 17.67 -7.12 6.12
N ASP A 182 16.71 -6.57 6.87
CA ASP A 182 16.97 -5.55 7.89
C ASP A 182 16.35 -5.93 9.23
N GLN A 183 17.15 -6.62 10.06
CA GLN A 183 16.73 -7.05 11.38
C GLN A 183 16.40 -5.89 12.33
N THR A 184 17.03 -4.73 12.14
CA THR A 184 16.81 -3.54 12.96
C THR A 184 15.45 -2.95 12.64
N ALA A 185 15.13 -2.75 11.36
CA ALA A 185 13.81 -2.30 10.93
C ALA A 185 12.71 -3.28 11.33
N GLN A 186 12.96 -4.59 11.20
CA GLN A 186 12.02 -5.60 11.70
C GLN A 186 11.75 -5.46 13.21
N ASN A 187 12.79 -5.23 14.01
CA ASN A 187 12.66 -5.07 15.45
C ASN A 187 11.90 -3.79 15.82
N ASP A 188 12.20 -2.66 15.15
CA ASP A 188 11.47 -1.40 15.38
C ASP A 188 9.99 -1.53 15.02
N PHE A 189 9.67 -2.16 13.89
CA PHE A 189 8.29 -2.44 13.50
C PHE A 189 7.56 -3.29 14.56
N LYS A 190 8.19 -4.39 15.02
CA LYS A 190 7.58 -5.31 15.98
C LYS A 190 7.21 -4.65 17.29
N ILE A 191 8.09 -3.82 17.86
CA ILE A 191 7.81 -3.18 19.15
C ILE A 191 6.79 -2.04 19.04
N ARG A 192 6.48 -1.58 17.82
CA ARG A 192 5.49 -0.51 17.56
C ARG A 192 4.18 -0.99 16.93
N PHE A 193 4.02 -2.30 16.72
CA PHE A 193 2.82 -2.84 16.11
C PHE A 193 1.66 -2.92 17.12
N ALA A 194 0.44 -2.65 16.66
CA ALA A 194 -0.77 -2.90 17.43
C ALA A 194 -1.92 -3.37 16.54
N ILE A 195 -2.80 -4.17 17.13
CA ILE A 195 -4.06 -4.61 16.51
C ILE A 195 -5.20 -3.92 17.25
N LEU A 196 -5.89 -3.05 16.54
CA LEU A 196 -7.01 -2.26 17.05
C LEU A 196 -8.35 -2.94 16.73
N PRO A 197 -9.45 -2.53 17.39
CA PRO A 197 -10.79 -2.86 16.96
C PRO A 197 -11.04 -2.35 15.54
N ASP A 198 -11.88 -3.06 14.78
CA ASP A 198 -12.12 -2.75 13.37
C ASP A 198 -12.65 -1.32 13.19
N ASP A 199 -13.60 -0.90 14.03
CA ASP A 199 -14.20 0.44 13.98
C ASP A 199 -13.21 1.54 14.37
N THR A 200 -12.35 1.27 15.36
CA THR A 200 -11.29 2.21 15.78
C THR A 200 -10.29 2.44 14.66
N LEU A 201 -9.85 1.37 13.97
CA LEU A 201 -8.97 1.54 12.81
C LEU A 201 -9.71 2.21 11.64
N GLY A 202 -10.99 1.88 11.41
CA GLY A 202 -11.82 2.53 10.39
C GLY A 202 -11.87 4.04 10.59
N PHE A 203 -12.14 4.48 11.82
CA PHE A 203 -12.11 5.89 12.19
C PHE A 203 -10.74 6.53 11.94
N LEU A 204 -9.65 5.93 12.43
CA LEU A 204 -8.29 6.44 12.23
C LEU A 204 -7.88 6.47 10.75
N ALA A 205 -8.36 5.52 9.94
CA ALA A 205 -8.09 5.50 8.51
C ALA A 205 -8.75 6.68 7.77
N GLU A 206 -9.76 7.33 8.36
CA GLU A 206 -10.39 8.54 7.85
C GLU A 206 -9.81 9.83 8.46
N THR A 207 -9.34 9.77 9.71
CA THR A 207 -8.94 10.97 10.47
C THR A 207 -7.44 11.16 10.64
N ALA A 208 -6.64 10.10 10.59
CA ALA A 208 -5.19 10.12 10.77
C ALA A 208 -4.39 10.19 9.46
N THR A 209 -5.06 10.42 8.32
CA THR A 209 -4.38 10.72 7.05
C THR A 209 -3.84 12.15 7.02
N GLU A 210 -2.79 12.40 6.25
CA GLU A 210 -2.21 13.74 6.15
C GLU A 210 -3.06 14.66 5.26
N ILE A 211 -3.76 15.60 5.88
CA ILE A 211 -4.40 16.72 5.18
C ILE A 211 -3.42 17.89 5.10
N ARG A 212 -3.09 18.34 3.88
CA ARG A 212 -2.24 19.50 3.65
C ARG A 212 -2.95 20.57 2.84
N THR A 213 -2.99 21.77 3.39
CA THR A 213 -3.44 22.97 2.68
C THR A 213 -2.32 23.51 1.80
N ARG A 214 -2.63 23.78 0.53
CA ARG A 214 -1.70 24.31 -0.45
C ARG A 214 -2.25 25.57 -1.10
N ILE A 215 -1.31 26.43 -1.48
CA ILE A 215 -1.59 27.69 -2.16
C ILE A 215 -0.67 27.87 -3.36
N ALA A 216 -1.13 28.64 -4.35
CA ALA A 216 -0.25 29.19 -5.37
C ALA A 216 -0.10 30.71 -5.13
N ILE A 217 1.14 31.18 -4.99
CA ILE A 217 1.44 32.60 -4.80
C ILE A 217 1.61 33.30 -6.15
N ASP A 218 1.08 34.52 -6.26
CA ASP A 218 1.37 35.46 -7.34
C ASP A 218 2.78 36.05 -7.11
N PRO A 219 3.76 35.76 -7.99
CA PRO A 219 5.14 36.22 -7.79
C PRO A 219 5.30 37.74 -7.84
N LYS A 220 4.35 38.48 -8.44
CA LYS A 220 4.40 39.95 -8.49
C LYS A 220 3.84 40.60 -7.24
N ARG A 221 2.79 40.00 -6.66
CA ARG A 221 2.06 40.57 -5.50
C ARG A 221 2.52 40.01 -4.16
N GLY A 222 3.13 38.82 -4.16
CA GLY A 222 3.48 38.10 -2.93
C GLY A 222 2.27 37.52 -2.19
N THR A 223 1.08 37.54 -2.80
CA THR A 223 -0.19 37.06 -2.21
C THR A 223 -0.72 35.84 -2.94
N VAL A 224 -1.64 35.09 -2.32
CA VAL A 224 -2.32 33.95 -2.96
C VAL A 224 -3.04 34.38 -4.24
N LYS A 225 -2.90 33.60 -5.32
CA LYS A 225 -3.67 33.77 -6.56
C LYS A 225 -5.14 33.45 -6.28
N GLN A 226 -6.05 34.20 -6.90
CA GLN A 226 -7.48 33.99 -6.73
C GLN A 226 -7.87 32.54 -7.09
N GLY A 227 -8.57 31.86 -6.17
CA GLY A 227 -9.02 30.47 -6.32
C GLY A 227 -7.91 29.41 -6.22
N GLN A 228 -6.69 29.78 -5.83
CA GLN A 228 -5.55 28.85 -5.71
C GLN A 228 -5.23 28.56 -4.24
N LEU A 229 -6.23 28.04 -3.53
CA LEU A 229 -6.16 27.48 -2.17
C LEU A 229 -6.94 26.16 -2.21
N TRP A 230 -6.30 25.06 -1.82
CA TRP A 230 -6.94 23.74 -1.80
C TRP A 230 -6.31 22.83 -0.74
N ASN A 231 -7.05 21.79 -0.35
CA ASN A 231 -6.57 20.73 0.54
C ASN A 231 -6.30 19.45 -0.26
N GLU A 232 -5.16 18.82 0.00
CA GLU A 232 -4.81 17.48 -0.49
C GLU A 232 -4.69 16.51 0.69
N GLU A 233 -5.34 15.36 0.57
CA GLU A 233 -5.18 14.23 1.49
C GLU A 233 -4.07 13.30 0.99
N ASN A 234 -3.31 12.71 1.92
CA ASN A 234 -2.26 11.77 1.60
C ASN A 234 -2.26 10.64 2.63
N LEU A 235 -1.94 9.43 2.18
CA LEU A 235 -1.49 8.39 3.09
C LEU A 235 -0.16 8.83 3.73
N PRO A 236 0.01 8.70 5.06
CA PRO A 236 1.28 9.04 5.68
C PRO A 236 2.42 8.13 5.18
N ALA A 237 3.65 8.63 5.29
CA ALA A 237 4.83 7.77 5.12
C ALA A 237 4.79 6.62 6.14
N GLU A 238 5.43 5.50 5.80
CA GLU A 238 5.39 4.20 6.47
C GLU A 238 4.07 3.40 6.34
N THR A 239 3.09 3.90 5.57
CA THR A 239 1.89 3.11 5.24
C THR A 239 2.27 1.85 4.46
N LEU A 240 1.72 0.71 4.89
CA LEU A 240 1.85 -0.57 4.17
C LEU A 240 0.54 -0.93 3.49
N LEU A 241 0.62 -1.28 2.21
CA LEU A 241 -0.51 -1.83 1.46
C LEU A 241 -0.12 -3.19 0.86
N TRP A 242 -1.12 -4.04 0.62
CA TRP A 242 -0.94 -5.32 -0.07
C TRP A 242 -1.89 -5.45 -1.24
N GLY A 243 -1.46 -6.10 -2.31
CA GLY A 243 -2.34 -6.51 -3.39
C GLY A 243 -1.89 -7.84 -4.01
N ILE A 244 -2.70 -8.36 -4.91
CA ILE A 244 -2.36 -9.54 -5.71
C ILE A 244 -2.23 -9.10 -7.16
N TYR A 245 -1.20 -9.57 -7.85
CA TYR A 245 -1.15 -9.56 -9.30
C TYR A 245 -1.18 -10.99 -9.84
N ALA A 246 -1.74 -11.14 -11.02
CA ALA A 246 -1.82 -12.40 -11.73
C ALA A 246 -1.14 -12.30 -13.09
N LEU A 247 -0.37 -13.32 -13.43
CA LEU A 247 0.30 -13.49 -14.71
C LEU A 247 -0.35 -14.63 -15.48
N ASN A 248 -0.61 -14.37 -16.76
CA ASN A 248 -1.01 -15.36 -17.74
C ASN A 248 0.07 -15.51 -18.81
N ASP A 249 -0.06 -16.54 -19.63
CA ASP A 249 0.71 -16.63 -20.87
C ASP A 249 0.27 -15.51 -21.83
N SER A 250 1.12 -15.22 -22.83
CA SER A 250 0.79 -14.20 -23.82
C SER A 250 -0.57 -14.46 -24.48
N MET A 251 -1.41 -13.43 -24.50
CA MET A 251 -2.67 -13.43 -25.23
C MET A 251 -2.50 -12.86 -26.65
N ASN A 252 -1.29 -12.43 -27.01
CA ASN A 252 -0.97 -11.96 -28.35
C ASN A 252 -0.71 -13.15 -29.28
N ARG A 253 -1.57 -13.35 -30.27
CA ARG A 253 -1.48 -14.48 -31.23
C ARG A 253 -0.22 -14.46 -32.11
N ALA A 254 0.48 -13.32 -32.18
CA ALA A 254 1.72 -13.19 -32.91
C ALA A 254 2.96 -13.56 -32.08
N ASP A 255 2.81 -13.71 -30.76
CA ASP A 255 3.89 -14.20 -29.90
C ASP A 255 4.00 -15.72 -30.03
N ASP A 256 5.20 -16.25 -29.80
CA ASP A 256 5.46 -17.67 -29.69
C ASP A 256 5.15 -18.19 -28.26
N ASP A 257 5.04 -19.51 -28.12
CA ASP A 257 4.76 -20.19 -26.83
C ASP A 257 5.84 -19.95 -25.75
N SER A 258 6.96 -19.31 -26.11
CA SER A 258 8.03 -18.98 -25.16
C SER A 258 7.66 -17.84 -24.21
N ARG A 259 6.71 -16.96 -24.58
CA ARG A 259 6.20 -15.86 -23.72
C ARG A 259 5.11 -16.33 -22.77
N ASN A 260 5.48 -17.28 -21.92
CA ASN A 260 4.64 -17.82 -20.86
C ASN A 260 4.76 -17.00 -19.56
N ALA A 261 3.89 -17.30 -18.60
CA ALA A 261 3.85 -16.62 -17.30
C ALA A 261 5.20 -16.64 -16.55
N ASP A 262 5.97 -17.72 -16.64
CA ASP A 262 7.27 -17.85 -15.95
C ASP A 262 8.29 -16.85 -16.49
N LEU A 263 8.45 -16.78 -17.82
CA LEU A 263 9.34 -15.81 -18.45
C LEU A 263 8.92 -14.38 -18.12
N LEU A 264 7.62 -14.09 -18.23
CA LEU A 264 7.07 -12.75 -17.98
C LEU A 264 7.21 -12.35 -16.51
N SER A 265 7.16 -13.30 -15.58
CA SER A 265 7.40 -13.05 -14.15
C SER A 265 8.81 -12.54 -13.88
N GLY A 266 9.82 -13.05 -14.62
CA GLY A 266 11.21 -12.65 -14.49
C GLY A 266 11.53 -11.24 -15.00
N ILE A 267 10.57 -10.59 -15.68
CA ILE A 267 10.69 -9.21 -16.18
C ILE A 267 10.19 -8.21 -15.14
N LEU A 268 9.23 -8.62 -14.29
CA LEU A 268 8.73 -7.75 -13.25
C LEU A 268 9.85 -7.41 -12.26
N PRO A 269 9.77 -6.22 -11.62
CA PRO A 269 10.84 -5.76 -10.77
C PRO A 269 11.16 -6.74 -9.62
N ASP A 270 12.45 -6.77 -9.25
CA ASP A 270 12.95 -7.59 -8.16
C ASP A 270 12.28 -7.25 -6.82
N SER A 271 12.46 -8.15 -5.86
CA SER A 271 12.03 -7.94 -4.47
C SER A 271 12.75 -6.72 -3.91
N ASP A 272 12.02 -5.60 -3.76
CA ASP A 272 12.48 -4.29 -3.26
C ASP A 272 12.91 -3.27 -4.32
N THR A 273 11.96 -2.89 -5.17
CA THR A 273 12.17 -1.85 -6.20
C THR A 273 11.57 -0.52 -5.74
N LEU A 274 12.34 0.57 -5.87
CA LEU A 274 11.83 1.93 -5.65
C LEU A 274 10.99 2.40 -6.84
N LEU A 275 9.75 2.78 -6.56
CA LEU A 275 8.80 3.29 -7.54
C LEU A 275 8.27 4.67 -7.13
N GLN A 276 7.82 5.43 -8.12
CA GLN A 276 7.17 6.71 -7.96
C GLN A 276 5.68 6.55 -8.26
N LEU A 277 4.85 6.52 -7.22
CA LEU A 277 3.43 6.16 -7.29
C LEU A 277 2.51 7.34 -6.98
N GLY A 278 1.41 7.44 -7.72
CA GLY A 278 0.41 8.50 -7.53
C GLY A 278 0.85 9.86 -8.08
N GLY A 279 0.18 10.92 -7.63
CA GLY A 279 0.44 12.27 -8.07
C GLY A 279 1.49 13.00 -7.23
N LYS A 280 1.80 14.24 -7.63
CA LYS A 280 2.61 15.19 -6.86
C LYS A 280 4.09 14.79 -6.65
N ALA A 281 4.65 13.96 -7.53
CA ALA A 281 6.07 13.57 -7.51
C ALA A 281 7.03 14.78 -7.45
N GLY A 282 6.75 15.86 -8.21
CA GLY A 282 7.58 17.07 -8.24
C GLY A 282 7.67 17.85 -6.92
N VAL A 283 6.93 17.46 -5.87
CA VAL A 283 7.05 17.98 -4.51
C VAL A 283 7.37 16.88 -3.48
N GLY A 284 7.97 15.77 -3.93
CA GLY A 284 8.49 14.72 -3.06
C GLY A 284 7.42 13.78 -2.47
N ARG A 285 6.33 13.53 -3.20
CA ARG A 285 5.28 12.56 -2.79
C ARG A 285 5.42 11.27 -3.53
N GLY A 286 4.94 10.18 -2.94
CA GLY A 286 4.69 8.94 -3.67
C GLY A 286 5.92 8.07 -3.92
N LEU A 287 7.07 8.36 -3.30
CA LEU A 287 8.17 7.40 -3.28
C LEU A 287 7.73 6.17 -2.47
N VAL A 288 7.73 5.00 -3.09
CA VAL A 288 7.31 3.73 -2.49
C VAL A 288 8.31 2.62 -2.79
N ARG A 289 8.46 1.66 -1.88
CA ARG A 289 9.08 0.35 -2.17
C ARG A 289 8.00 -0.61 -2.65
N PHE A 290 8.23 -1.23 -3.79
CA PHE A 290 7.45 -2.34 -4.33
C PHE A 290 8.17 -3.64 -3.98
N LEU A 291 7.49 -4.50 -3.24
CA LEU A 291 8.05 -5.73 -2.69
C LEU A 291 7.23 -6.90 -3.18
N THR A 292 7.89 -7.98 -3.59
CA THR A 292 7.27 -9.26 -3.94
C THR A 292 7.77 -10.31 -2.96
N PRO A 293 7.03 -10.58 -1.86
CA PRO A 293 7.44 -11.58 -0.89
C PRO A 293 7.55 -12.94 -1.58
N ARG A 294 8.74 -13.53 -1.56
CA ARG A 294 8.96 -14.90 -2.03
C ARG A 294 8.51 -15.89 -0.95
N ALA A 295 8.08 -17.08 -1.40
CA ALA A 295 7.74 -18.19 -0.52
C ALA A 295 8.95 -18.72 0.26
#